data_AF-A0A1I3QNR9-F1
#
_entry.id   AF-A0A1I3QNR9-F1
#
_cell.length_a   1.000
_cell.length_b   1.000
_cell.length_c   1.000
_cell.angle_alpha   90.00
_cell.angle_beta   90.00
_cell.angle_gamma   90.00
#
_symmetry.space_group_name_H-M   'P 1'
#
loop_
_entity.id
_entity.type
_entity.pdbx_description
1 polymer ?
#
loop_
_entity_poly.entity_id
_entity_poly.type
_entity_poly.pdbx_seq_one_letter_code
_entity_poly.pdbx_strand_id
1 'polypeptide(L)'
;MTLQTQAFTMILMFCSGFLLGMILDAYQELKARFRLKGWTVSLIDLLYWIVCAWLVFSLLLWSNWGQLRFYIFIAILAGLFFYYQWLSKLVIQIIRVVFNSIEYLLRWIIALVRLLVWVPLVTLCSWIRNLFLILCKMVMRPILWIFKPIHRLFVPYIKKMSQLRDRWKKKWNQFKKKR
;
A
#
# COMPACT_ATOMS: atom_id res chain seq x y z
N MET A 1 21.97 -31.88 40.98
CA MET A 1 20.82 -31.07 40.49
C MET A 1 19.76 -31.06 41.58
N THR A 2 19.37 -29.89 42.08
CA THR A 2 18.30 -29.75 43.08
C THR A 2 16.93 -29.87 42.41
N LEU A 3 15.90 -30.35 43.11
CA LEU A 3 14.53 -30.50 42.56
C LEU A 3 13.99 -29.19 41.96
N GLN A 4 14.38 -28.05 42.54
CA GLN A 4 14.03 -26.72 42.03
C GLN A 4 14.59 -26.46 40.62
N THR A 5 15.86 -26.81 40.38
CA THR A 5 16.46 -26.66 39.04
C THR A 5 15.76 -27.55 38.00
N GLN A 6 15.37 -28.77 38.35
CA GLN A 6 14.61 -29.64 37.46
C GLN A 6 13.23 -29.07 37.14
N ALA A 7 12.47 -28.62 38.15
CA ALA A 7 11.16 -28.00 37.93
C ALA A 7 11.26 -26.77 37.02
N PHE A 8 12.26 -25.91 37.25
CA PHE A 8 12.49 -24.72 36.43
C PHE A 8 12.85 -25.07 34.98
N THR A 9 13.71 -26.07 34.77
CA THR A 9 14.05 -26.55 33.41
C THR A 9 12.83 -27.11 32.68
N MET A 10 11.92 -27.79 33.39
CA MET A 10 10.71 -28.36 32.79
C MET A 10 9.71 -27.27 32.37
N ILE A 11 9.55 -26.22 33.18
CA ILE A 11 8.74 -25.04 32.84
C ILE A 11 9.34 -24.30 31.64
N LEU A 12 10.65 -24.10 31.61
CA LEU A 12 11.33 -23.48 30.47
C LEU A 12 11.13 -24.28 29.17
N MET A 13 11.22 -25.61 29.24
CA MET A 13 10.95 -26.48 28.09
C MET A 13 9.50 -26.34 27.60
N PHE A 14 8.54 -26.31 28.53
CA PHE A 14 7.14 -26.07 28.20
C PHE A 14 6.96 -24.70 27.51
N CYS A 15 7.46 -23.62 28.12
CA CYS A 15 7.42 -22.25 27.57
C CYS A 15 8.11 -22.12 26.20
N SER A 16 9.18 -22.88 25.95
CA SER A 16 9.83 -22.90 24.64
C SER A 16 8.91 -23.42 23.52
N GLY A 17 8.01 -24.35 23.84
CA GLY A 17 6.95 -24.80 22.94
C GLY A 17 5.93 -23.69 22.63
N PHE A 18 5.58 -22.85 23.61
CA PHE A 18 4.72 -21.67 23.38
C PHE A 18 5.40 -20.66 22.46
N LEU A 19 6.69 -20.38 22.69
CA LEU A 19 7.46 -19.46 21.85
C LEU A 19 7.53 -19.93 20.40
N LEU A 20 7.77 -21.21 20.17
CA LEU A 20 7.73 -21.81 18.82
C LEU A 20 6.36 -21.66 18.16
N GLY A 21 5.28 -21.97 18.88
CA GLY A 21 3.92 -21.80 18.39
C GLY A 21 3.57 -20.35 18.04
N MET A 22 4.01 -19.40 18.87
CA MET A 22 3.82 -17.97 18.65
C MET A 22 4.53 -17.46 17.40
N ILE A 23 5.77 -17.91 17.17
CA ILE A 23 6.55 -17.56 15.97
C ILE A 23 5.86 -18.14 14.72
N LEU A 24 5.36 -19.37 14.78
CA LEU A 24 4.62 -19.99 13.68
C LEU A 24 3.33 -19.25 13.34
N ASP A 25 2.51 -18.93 14.33
CA ASP A 25 1.24 -18.21 14.09
C ASP A 25 1.49 -16.82 13.51
N ALA A 26 2.47 -16.09 14.05
CA ALA A 26 2.85 -14.78 13.52
C ALA A 26 3.28 -14.87 12.05
N TYR A 27 4.07 -15.90 11.71
CA TYR A 27 4.46 -16.16 10.34
C TYR A 27 3.28 -16.52 9.44
N GLN A 28 2.37 -17.39 9.88
CA GLN A 28 1.20 -17.78 9.10
C GLN A 28 0.29 -16.59 8.78
N GLU A 29 0.03 -15.72 9.76
CA GLU A 29 -0.74 -14.50 9.55
C GLU A 29 -0.02 -13.53 8.59
N LEU A 30 1.32 -13.42 8.69
CA LEU A 30 2.13 -12.62 7.76
C LEU A 30 2.02 -13.16 6.33
N LYS A 31 2.18 -14.48 6.17
CA LYS A 31 2.07 -15.17 4.87
C LYS A 31 0.68 -14.97 4.26
N ALA A 32 -0.38 -15.09 5.05
CA ALA A 32 -1.75 -14.89 4.60
C ALA A 32 -2.01 -13.45 4.12
N ARG A 33 -1.55 -12.44 4.86
CA ARG A 33 -1.72 -11.02 4.46
C ARG A 33 -0.89 -10.62 3.26
N PHE A 34 0.40 -10.91 3.28
CA PHE A 34 1.33 -10.49 2.22
C PHE A 34 1.28 -11.39 0.98
N ARG A 35 0.43 -12.44 1.01
CA ARG A 35 0.32 -13.46 -0.05
C ARG A 35 1.70 -13.98 -0.47
N LEU A 36 2.58 -14.20 0.51
CA LEU A 36 3.94 -14.69 0.26
C LEU A 36 3.82 -16.06 -0.44
N LYS A 37 4.41 -16.18 -1.63
CA LYS A 37 4.42 -17.39 -2.46
C LYS A 37 5.83 -17.71 -2.91
N GLY A 38 6.11 -18.99 -3.13
CA GLY A 38 7.38 -19.47 -3.68
C GLY A 38 8.51 -19.51 -2.64
N TRP A 39 9.71 -19.08 -3.06
CA TRP A 39 10.96 -19.27 -2.33
C TRP A 39 10.98 -18.67 -0.91
N THR A 40 10.30 -17.55 -0.68
CA THR A 40 10.24 -16.92 0.64
C THR A 40 9.58 -17.83 1.68
N VAL A 41 8.54 -18.57 1.27
CA VAL A 41 7.85 -19.50 2.17
C VAL A 41 8.76 -20.66 2.54
N SER A 42 9.49 -21.20 1.56
CA SER A 42 10.44 -22.29 1.77
C SER A 42 11.64 -21.87 2.60
N LEU A 43 12.16 -20.64 2.42
CA LEU A 43 13.27 -20.12 3.22
C LEU A 43 12.88 -19.99 4.69
N ILE A 44 11.67 -19.49 4.97
CA ILE A 44 11.21 -19.31 6.35
C ILE A 44 10.85 -20.66 6.98
N ASP A 45 10.31 -21.61 6.21
CA ASP A 45 10.08 -22.97 6.68
C ASP A 45 11.41 -23.66 7.05
N LEU A 46 12.44 -23.49 6.20
CA LEU A 46 13.80 -23.96 6.51
C LEU A 46 14.36 -23.30 7.78
N LEU A 47 14.19 -21.98 7.93
CA LEU A 47 14.63 -21.25 9.13
C LEU A 47 13.91 -21.76 10.38
N TYR A 48 12.59 -22.00 10.28
CA TYR A 48 11.80 -22.55 11.37
C TYR A 48 12.31 -23.94 11.78
N TRP A 49 12.57 -24.82 10.81
CA TRP A 49 13.13 -26.14 11.08
C TRP A 49 14.51 -26.06 11.75
N ILE A 50 15.37 -25.14 11.31
CA ILE A 50 16.69 -24.91 11.94
C ILE A 50 16.53 -24.44 13.39
N VAL A 51 15.64 -23.47 13.65
CA VAL A 51 15.39 -22.97 15.01
C VAL A 51 14.81 -24.07 15.89
N CYS A 52 13.86 -24.86 15.37
CA CYS A 52 13.25 -25.97 16.11
C CYS A 52 14.29 -27.05 16.43
N ALA A 53 15.11 -27.44 15.45
CA ALA A 53 16.21 -28.38 15.65
C ALA A 53 17.22 -27.84 16.66
N TRP A 54 17.63 -26.58 16.55
CA TRP A 54 18.55 -25.92 17.48
C TRP A 54 17.99 -25.93 18.90
N LEU A 55 16.71 -25.56 19.09
CA LEU A 55 16.06 -25.53 20.40
C LEU A 55 16.07 -26.91 21.04
N VAL A 56 15.65 -27.93 20.30
CA VAL A 56 15.64 -29.33 20.75
C VAL A 56 17.07 -29.79 21.10
N PHE A 57 18.06 -29.50 20.26
CA PHE A 57 19.46 -29.88 20.49
C PHE A 57 20.06 -29.18 21.71
N SER A 58 19.78 -27.88 21.87
CA SER A 58 20.26 -27.09 23.01
C SER A 58 19.70 -27.61 24.32
N LEU A 59 18.42 -27.97 24.34
CA LEU A 59 17.76 -28.56 25.51
C LEU A 59 18.30 -29.96 25.85
N LEU A 60 18.61 -30.77 24.82
CA LEU A 60 19.26 -32.07 24.99
C LEU A 60 20.66 -31.96 25.60
N LEU A 61 21.46 -31.02 25.11
CA LEU A 61 22.82 -30.77 25.63
C LEU A 61 22.77 -30.27 27.07
N TRP A 62 21.86 -29.33 27.39
CA TRP A 62 21.78 -28.72 28.71
C TRP A 62 21.23 -29.68 29.78
N SER A 63 20.29 -30.56 29.43
CA SER A 63 19.65 -31.44 30.42
C SER A 63 20.56 -32.59 30.85
N ASN A 64 21.25 -33.26 29.92
CA ASN A 64 21.87 -34.56 30.21
C ASN A 64 23.09 -34.90 29.32
N TRP A 65 23.87 -33.91 28.89
CA TRP A 65 25.05 -34.15 28.04
C TRP A 65 24.73 -34.91 26.74
N GLY A 66 23.49 -34.77 26.21
CA GLY A 66 23.09 -35.38 24.95
C GLY A 66 22.44 -36.76 25.02
N GLN A 67 22.14 -37.33 26.20
CA GLN A 67 21.27 -38.51 26.27
C GLN A 67 19.81 -38.14 25.92
N LEU A 68 19.29 -38.77 24.85
CA LEU A 68 17.93 -38.59 24.36
C LEU A 68 16.90 -39.02 25.40
N ARG A 69 16.43 -38.05 26.18
CA ARG A 69 15.35 -38.21 27.15
C ARG A 69 14.03 -37.84 26.50
N PHE A 70 13.26 -38.86 26.10
CA PHE A 70 11.98 -38.72 25.38
C PHE A 70 10.98 -37.74 26.02
N TYR A 71 11.05 -37.55 27.33
CA TYR A 71 10.18 -36.63 28.07
C TYR A 71 10.37 -35.15 27.70
N ILE A 72 11.53 -34.75 27.16
CA ILE A 72 11.76 -33.38 26.66
C ILE A 72 10.89 -33.12 25.42
N PHE A 73 10.86 -34.06 24.48
CA PHE A 73 10.00 -33.97 23.30
C PHE A 73 8.53 -33.90 23.68
N ILE A 74 8.10 -34.74 24.64
CA ILE A 74 6.72 -34.74 25.13
C ILE A 74 6.38 -33.39 25.77
N ALA A 75 7.29 -32.79 26.55
CA ALA A 75 7.06 -31.48 27.16
C ALA A 75 6.92 -30.34 26.13
N ILE A 76 7.77 -30.32 25.09
CA ILE A 76 7.69 -29.33 24.01
C ILE A 76 6.41 -29.52 23.18
N LEU A 77 6.08 -30.77 22.82
CA LEU A 77 4.86 -31.08 22.07
C LEU A 77 3.61 -30.75 22.89
N ALA A 78 3.60 -31.04 24.19
CA ALA A 78 2.52 -30.65 25.09
C ALA A 78 2.38 -29.12 25.17
N GLY A 79 3.50 -28.38 25.29
CA GLY A 79 3.50 -26.92 25.26
C GLY A 79 2.93 -26.35 23.96
N LEU A 80 3.33 -26.89 22.81
CA LEU A 80 2.78 -26.54 21.50
C LEU A 80 1.28 -26.85 21.40
N PHE A 81 0.85 -28.02 21.88
CA PHE A 81 -0.56 -28.43 21.85
C PHE A 81 -1.44 -27.49 22.70
N PHE A 82 -1.00 -27.18 23.93
CA PHE A 82 -1.70 -26.22 24.79
C PHE A 82 -1.72 -24.81 24.18
N TYR A 83 -0.61 -24.38 23.58
CA TYR A 83 -0.55 -23.12 22.84
C TYR A 83 -1.60 -23.07 21.73
N TYR A 84 -1.65 -24.09 20.87
CA TYR A 84 -2.57 -24.13 19.74
C TYR A 84 -4.04 -24.16 20.18
N GLN A 85 -4.35 -24.90 21.24
CA GLN A 85 -5.73 -25.07 21.70
C GLN A 85 -6.28 -23.80 22.37
N TRP A 86 -5.48 -23.11 23.19
CA TRP A 86 -5.98 -22.01 24.03
C TRP A 86 -5.46 -20.62 23.64
N LEU A 87 -4.18 -20.50 23.28
CA LEU A 87 -3.54 -19.20 23.06
C LEU A 87 -3.50 -18.76 21.60
N SER A 88 -3.54 -19.68 20.64
CA SER A 88 -3.45 -19.33 19.22
C SER A 88 -4.49 -18.27 18.81
N LYS A 89 -5.74 -18.42 19.24
CA LYS A 89 -6.80 -17.43 18.95
C LYS A 89 -6.49 -16.04 19.51
N LEU A 90 -6.00 -15.97 20.75
CA LEU A 90 -5.64 -14.70 21.41
C LEU A 90 -4.45 -14.05 20.72
N VAL A 91 -3.41 -14.82 20.42
CA VAL A 91 -2.20 -14.33 19.75
C VAL A 91 -2.54 -13.81 18.36
N ILE A 92 -3.28 -14.57 17.57
CA ILE A 92 -3.73 -14.14 16.23
C ILE A 92 -4.54 -12.85 16.32
N GLN A 93 -5.44 -12.72 17.31
CA GLN A 93 -6.22 -11.50 17.51
C GLN A 93 -5.35 -10.30 17.88
N ILE A 94 -4.37 -10.47 18.77
CA ILE A 94 -3.41 -9.41 19.16
C ILE A 94 -2.60 -8.99 17.93
N ILE A 95 -2.04 -9.95 17.20
CA ILE A 95 -1.27 -9.69 15.97
C ILE A 95 -2.12 -8.92 14.98
N ARG A 96 -3.38 -9.33 14.78
CA ARG A 96 -4.30 -8.64 13.87
C ARG A 96 -4.57 -7.20 14.29
N VAL A 97 -4.77 -6.95 15.59
CA VAL A 97 -4.95 -5.60 16.13
C VAL A 97 -3.69 -4.76 15.90
N VAL A 98 -2.51 -5.28 16.23
CA VAL A 98 -1.23 -4.57 16.04
C VAL A 98 -1.02 -4.18 14.58
N PHE A 99 -1.18 -5.12 13.65
CA PHE A 99 -1.03 -4.84 12.23
C PHE A 99 -2.07 -3.83 11.72
N ASN A 100 -3.33 -3.98 12.12
CA ASN A 100 -4.36 -3.02 11.72
C ASN A 100 -4.04 -1.62 12.27
N SER A 101 -3.59 -1.51 13.52
CA SER A 101 -3.17 -0.25 14.12
C SER A 101 -2.03 0.39 13.35
N ILE A 102 -1.02 -0.39 12.92
CA ILE A 102 0.08 0.12 12.08
C ILE A 102 -0.44 0.63 10.73
N GLU A 103 -1.32 -0.12 10.06
CA GLU A 103 -1.93 0.30 8.79
C GLU A 103 -2.75 1.58 8.96
N TYR A 104 -3.53 1.69 10.04
CA TYR A 104 -4.25 2.91 10.37
C TYR A 104 -3.28 4.06 10.55
N LEU A 105 -2.27 3.92 11.40
CA LEU A 105 -1.26 4.97 11.64
C LEU A 105 -0.59 5.42 10.34
N LEU A 106 -0.18 4.50 9.47
CA LEU A 106 0.42 4.84 8.18
C LEU A 106 -0.55 5.61 7.28
N ARG A 107 -1.82 5.18 7.18
CA ARG A 107 -2.84 5.91 6.41
C ARG A 107 -3.10 7.30 6.98
N TRP A 108 -3.14 7.43 8.30
CA TRP A 108 -3.27 8.71 9.00
C TRP A 108 -2.09 9.63 8.69
N ILE A 109 -0.84 9.13 8.75
CA ILE A 109 0.36 9.90 8.41
C ILE A 109 0.32 10.34 6.94
N ILE A 110 0.01 9.44 6.01
CA ILE A 110 -0.08 9.78 4.58
C ILE A 110 -1.17 10.82 4.34
N ALA A 111 -2.32 10.71 5.02
CA ALA A 111 -3.40 11.69 4.93
C ALA A 111 -2.96 13.05 5.48
N LEU A 112 -2.24 13.08 6.61
CA LEU A 112 -1.68 14.31 7.18
C LEU A 112 -0.67 14.95 6.24
N VAL A 113 0.28 14.19 5.68
CA VAL A 113 1.25 14.71 4.71
C VAL A 113 0.56 15.23 3.46
N ARG A 114 -0.48 14.54 2.96
CA ARG A 114 -1.26 15.02 1.81
C ARG A 114 -1.99 16.32 2.13
N LEU A 115 -2.63 16.42 3.29
CA LEU A 115 -3.34 17.63 3.71
C LEU A 115 -2.37 18.80 3.94
N LEU A 116 -1.23 18.53 4.58
CA LEU A 116 -0.27 19.54 5.00
C LEU A 116 0.64 20.00 3.86
N VAL A 117 0.98 19.13 2.91
CA VAL A 117 1.95 19.45 1.84
C VAL A 117 1.25 19.61 0.51
N TRP A 118 0.44 18.64 0.08
CA TRP A 118 -0.13 18.65 -1.27
C TRP A 118 -1.19 19.74 -1.46
N VAL A 119 -2.10 19.89 -0.49
CA VAL A 119 -3.16 20.92 -0.58
C VAL A 119 -2.60 22.34 -0.65
N PRO A 120 -1.68 22.81 0.23
CA PRO A 120 -1.16 24.16 0.13
C PRO A 120 -0.31 24.42 -1.10
N LEU A 121 0.42 23.42 -1.60
CA LEU A 121 1.21 23.56 -2.83
C LEU A 121 0.30 23.78 -4.04
N VAL A 122 -0.76 22.97 -4.17
CA VAL A 122 -1.71 23.07 -5.28
C VAL A 122 -2.51 24.37 -5.20
N THR A 123 -2.92 24.79 -4.00
CA THR A 123 -3.61 26.08 -3.84
C THR A 123 -2.67 27.23 -4.22
N LEU A 124 -1.44 27.28 -3.70
CA LEU A 124 -0.45 28.30 -4.06
C LEU A 124 -0.21 28.36 -5.57
N CYS A 125 0.01 27.22 -6.23
CA CYS A 125 0.15 27.17 -7.69
C CYS A 125 -1.11 27.68 -8.43
N SER A 126 -2.31 27.34 -7.94
CA SER A 126 -3.57 27.82 -8.52
C SER A 126 -3.72 29.33 -8.38
N TRP A 127 -3.34 29.89 -7.22
CA TRP A 127 -3.32 31.32 -6.97
C TRP A 127 -2.37 32.03 -7.94
N ILE A 128 -1.13 31.56 -8.09
CA ILE A 128 -0.13 32.12 -9.02
C ILE A 128 -0.64 32.08 -10.47
N ARG A 129 -1.18 30.93 -10.90
CA ARG A 129 -1.73 30.77 -12.24
C ARG A 129 -2.89 31.73 -12.51
N ASN A 130 -3.81 31.87 -11.56
CA ASN A 130 -4.95 32.78 -11.71
C ASN A 130 -4.49 34.24 -11.76
N LEU A 131 -3.50 34.62 -10.95
CA LEU A 131 -2.85 35.93 -10.97
C LEU A 131 -2.27 36.23 -12.35
N PHE A 132 -1.50 35.28 -12.89
CA PHE A 132 -0.91 35.37 -14.23
C PHE A 132 -2.00 35.54 -15.31
N LEU A 133 -3.08 34.74 -15.26
CA LEU A 133 -4.19 34.85 -16.22
C LEU A 133 -4.92 36.19 -16.12
N ILE A 134 -5.08 36.77 -14.92
CA ILE A 134 -5.68 38.10 -14.74
C ILE A 134 -4.77 39.15 -15.38
N LEU A 135 -3.46 39.10 -15.13
CA LEU A 135 -2.49 40.01 -15.75
C LEU A 135 -2.51 39.90 -17.28
N CYS A 136 -2.45 38.69 -17.83
CA CYS A 136 -2.56 38.48 -19.28
C CYS A 136 -3.87 39.03 -19.84
N LYS A 137 -5.02 38.79 -19.18
CA LYS A 137 -6.31 39.35 -19.61
C LYS A 137 -6.33 40.87 -19.55
N MET A 138 -5.73 41.46 -18.52
CA MET A 138 -5.62 42.92 -18.36
C MET A 138 -4.85 43.54 -19.51
N VAL A 139 -3.78 42.89 -19.99
CA VAL A 139 -2.98 43.34 -21.14
C VAL A 139 -3.66 43.03 -22.49
N MET A 140 -4.31 41.87 -22.64
CA MET A 140 -4.94 41.49 -23.91
C MET A 140 -6.22 42.27 -24.22
N ARG A 141 -7.00 42.67 -23.21
CA ARG A 141 -8.24 43.46 -23.40
C ARG A 141 -8.03 44.77 -24.18
N PRO A 142 -7.06 45.64 -23.86
CA PRO A 142 -6.82 46.86 -24.62
C PRO A 142 -6.31 46.57 -26.04
N ILE A 143 -5.44 45.56 -26.21
CA ILE A 143 -4.96 45.13 -27.54
C ILE A 143 -6.14 44.72 -28.43
N LEU A 144 -7.02 43.85 -27.95
CA LEU A 144 -8.20 43.42 -28.72
C LEU A 144 -9.17 44.57 -28.98
N TRP A 145 -9.28 45.53 -28.06
CA TRP A 145 -10.10 46.72 -28.26
C TRP A 145 -9.55 47.62 -29.37
N ILE A 146 -8.23 47.76 -29.48
CA ILE A 146 -7.54 48.52 -30.55
C ILE A 146 -7.71 47.84 -31.92
N PHE A 147 -7.72 46.51 -31.99
CA PHE A 147 -7.95 45.78 -33.26
C PHE A 147 -9.43 45.71 -33.67
N LYS A 148 -10.37 45.96 -32.75
CA LYS A 148 -11.82 45.96 -33.02
C LYS A 148 -12.28 46.94 -34.11
N PRO A 149 -11.81 48.20 -34.20
CA PRO A 149 -12.15 49.10 -35.31
C PRO A 149 -11.66 48.57 -36.66
N ILE A 150 -10.46 47.98 -36.71
CA ILE A 150 -9.90 47.38 -37.93
C ILE A 150 -10.78 46.22 -38.39
N HIS A 151 -11.15 45.32 -37.48
CA HIS A 151 -12.05 44.22 -37.82
C HIS A 151 -13.39 44.73 -38.37
N ARG A 152 -13.97 45.78 -37.76
CA ARG A 152 -15.24 46.40 -38.21
C ARG A 152 -15.16 46.91 -39.66
N LEU A 153 -14.00 47.39 -40.11
CA LEU A 153 -13.78 47.83 -41.49
C LEU A 153 -13.75 46.67 -42.50
N PHE A 154 -13.27 45.48 -42.10
CA PHE A 154 -13.20 44.30 -42.98
C PHE A 154 -14.50 43.47 -43.03
N VAL A 155 -15.42 43.62 -42.07
CA VAL A 155 -16.73 42.94 -42.04
C VAL A 155 -17.53 43.03 -43.36
N PRO A 156 -17.72 44.22 -43.99
CA PRO A 156 -18.48 44.32 -45.23
C PRO A 156 -17.82 43.56 -46.39
N TYR A 157 -16.49 43.51 -46.43
CA TYR A 157 -15.74 42.79 -47.47
C TYR A 157 -15.89 41.27 -47.33
N ILE A 158 -15.79 40.74 -46.11
CA ILE A 158 -15.97 39.31 -45.83
C ILE A 158 -17.40 38.86 -46.15
N LYS A 159 -18.41 39.67 -45.80
CA LYS A 159 -19.83 39.38 -46.08
C LYS A 159 -20.13 39.39 -47.58
N LYS A 160 -19.47 40.25 -48.35
CA LYS A 160 -19.58 40.27 -49.83
C LYS A 160 -18.99 39.01 -50.46
N MET A 161 -17.85 38.53 -49.96
CA MET A 161 -17.23 37.28 -50.43
C MET A 161 -18.07 36.04 -50.09
N SER A 162 -18.64 35.96 -48.88
CA SER A 162 -19.48 34.81 -48.51
C SER A 162 -20.76 34.73 -49.36
N GLN A 163 -21.37 35.87 -49.68
CA GLN A 163 -22.52 35.94 -50.60
C GLN A 163 -22.17 35.52 -52.04
N LEU A 164 -20.96 35.83 -52.52
CA LEU A 164 -20.49 35.36 -53.82
C LEU A 164 -20.32 33.84 -53.80
N ARG A 165 -19.68 33.29 -52.75
CA ARG A 165 -19.52 31.84 -52.58
C ARG A 165 -20.87 31.11 -52.58
N ASP A 166 -21.88 31.62 -51.87
CA ASP A 166 -23.19 30.97 -51.80
C ASP A 166 -23.96 31.06 -53.13
N ARG A 167 -23.80 32.15 -53.88
CA ARG A 167 -24.31 32.27 -55.26
C ARG A 167 -23.67 31.26 -56.20
N TRP A 168 -22.34 31.09 -56.11
CA TRP A 168 -21.61 30.08 -56.88
C TRP A 168 -22.03 28.66 -56.51
N LYS A 169 -22.22 28.36 -55.21
CA LYS A 169 -22.68 27.05 -54.74
C LYS A 169 -24.09 26.71 -55.22
N LYS A 170 -25.01 27.70 -55.24
CA LYS A 170 -26.35 27.53 -55.83
C LYS A 170 -26.31 27.27 -57.33
N LYS A 171 -25.50 28.02 -58.09
CA LYS A 171 -25.31 27.78 -59.53
C LYS A 171 -24.75 26.37 -59.78
N TRP A 172 -23.74 25.95 -59.03
CA TRP A 172 -23.14 24.63 -59.15
C TRP A 172 -24.15 23.50 -58.89
N ASN A 173 -24.99 23.63 -57.86
CA ASN A 173 -26.03 22.65 -57.56
C ASN A 173 -27.14 22.60 -58.63
N GLN A 174 -27.45 23.72 -59.30
CA GLN A 174 -28.39 23.76 -60.43
C GLN A 174 -27.81 23.07 -61.67
N PHE A 175 -26.52 23.27 -61.96
CA PHE A 175 -25.83 22.55 -63.05
C PHE A 175 -25.82 21.03 -62.81
N LYS A 176 -25.60 20.60 -61.56
CA LYS A 176 -25.55 19.17 -61.20
C LYS A 176 -26.91 18.46 -61.24
N LYS A 177 -28.04 19.20 -61.19
CA LYS A 177 -29.41 18.67 -61.31
C LYS A 177 -29.91 18.56 -62.75
N LYS A 178 -29.20 19.16 -63.71
CA LYS A 178 -29.59 19.22 -65.14
C LYS A 178 -28.88 18.17 -66.02
N ARG A 179 -28.03 17.34 -65.42
CA ARG A 179 -27.31 16.24 -66.03
C ARG A 179 -27.74 14.95 -65.35
#